data_AF-A0A8J2MCF4-F1
#
_entry.id   AF-A0A8J2MCF4-F1
#
_cell.length_a   1.000
_cell.length_b   1.000
_cell.length_c   1.000
_cell.angle_alpha   90.00
_cell.angle_beta   90.00
_cell.angle_gamma   90.00
#
_symmetry.space_group_name_H-M   'P 1'
#
loop_
_entity.id
_entity.type
_entity.pdbx_description
1 polymer ?
#
loop_
_entity_poly.entity_id
_entity_poly.type
_entity_poly.pdbx_seq_one_letter_code
_entity_poly.pdbx_strand_id
1 'polypeptide(L)'
;MLWNNEVPSTAHLTAADIWVFLCNIFILLSLIEVIAVHILVKMSHKQLLLANKNECVRAESRYRREKQAAKRGRSVSPRTPIANGRMFEMKHFDQDLLCSTSTSNYDTLINDYFHRWSDYYSITAARVDLSARIILPLAYGIVVLIYFSFYLFL
;
A
#
# COMPACT_ATOMS: atom_id res chain seq x y z
N MET A 1 38.22 19.12 -13.72
CA MET A 1 38.24 18.85 -12.27
C MET A 1 39.28 19.78 -11.64
N LEU A 2 39.03 21.09 -11.66
CA LEU A 2 40.09 22.09 -11.53
C LEU A 2 39.47 23.44 -11.15
N TRP A 3 38.92 23.60 -9.93
CA TRP A 3 38.36 24.91 -9.50
C TRP A 3 38.15 25.07 -7.98
N ASN A 4 38.97 24.48 -7.10
CA ASN A 4 38.79 24.61 -5.64
C ASN A 4 40.00 25.19 -4.86
N ASN A 5 41.05 25.72 -5.52
CA ASN A 5 42.32 26.02 -4.83
C ASN A 5 42.68 27.51 -4.67
N GLU A 6 41.76 28.45 -4.92
CA GLU A 6 42.08 29.89 -4.88
C GLU A 6 41.51 30.68 -3.69
N VAL A 7 41.00 30.00 -2.66
CA VAL A 7 40.49 30.71 -1.47
C VAL A 7 41.54 30.63 -0.35
N PRO A 8 42.14 31.75 0.09
CA PRO A 8 43.03 31.73 1.25
C PRO A 8 42.25 31.20 2.46
N SER A 9 42.89 30.37 3.29
CA SER A 9 42.28 29.75 4.47
C SER A 9 41.93 30.79 5.54
N THR A 10 40.88 31.55 5.31
CA THR A 10 40.26 32.43 6.30
C THR A 10 39.30 31.58 7.14
N ALA A 11 39.45 31.59 8.46
CA ALA A 11 38.56 30.87 9.39
C ALA A 11 37.13 31.45 9.48
N HIS A 12 36.73 32.26 8.50
CA HIS A 12 35.44 32.92 8.42
C HIS A 12 34.58 32.28 7.33
N LEU A 13 33.28 32.11 7.62
CA LEU A 13 32.29 31.60 6.69
C LEU A 13 32.15 32.57 5.51
N THR A 14 32.45 32.10 4.31
CA THR A 14 32.28 32.90 3.09
C THR A 14 30.80 32.85 2.67
N ALA A 15 30.32 33.89 1.99
CA ALA A 15 28.99 33.89 1.38
C ALA A 15 28.78 32.68 0.44
N ALA A 16 29.83 32.25 -0.25
CA ALA A 16 29.84 31.06 -1.11
C ALA A 16 29.61 29.76 -0.32
N ASP A 17 30.21 29.61 0.86
CA ASP A 17 30.03 28.43 1.71
C ASP A 17 28.58 28.30 2.18
N ILE A 18 27.96 29.43 2.54
CA ILE A 18 26.55 29.50 2.94
C ILE A 18 25.65 29.11 1.76
N TRP A 19 25.94 29.61 0.55
CA TRP A 19 25.19 29.25 -0.65
C TRP A 19 25.25 27.75 -0.96
N VAL A 20 26.46 27.17 -0.92
CA VAL A 20 26.67 25.74 -1.14
C VAL A 20 25.96 24.92 -0.06
N PHE A 21 26.01 25.35 1.20
CA PHE A 21 25.29 24.70 2.30
C PHE A 21 23.77 24.70 2.08
N LEU A 22 23.19 25.84 1.69
CA LEU A 22 21.76 25.94 1.37
C LEU A 22 21.38 25.02 0.21
N CYS A 23 22.17 25.00 -0.87
CA CYS A 23 21.94 24.10 -2.00
C CYS A 23 21.98 22.62 -1.58
N ASN A 24 22.94 22.25 -0.73
CA ASN A 24 23.06 20.88 -0.21
C ASN A 24 21.84 20.48 0.64
N ILE A 25 21.25 21.40 1.41
CA ILE A 25 20.01 21.12 2.15
C ILE A 25 18.87 20.76 1.20
N PHE A 26 18.67 21.51 0.12
CA PHE A 26 17.60 21.22 -0.85
C PHE A 26 17.81 19.89 -1.58
N ILE A 27 19.06 19.57 -1.95
CA ILE A 27 19.40 18.26 -2.52
C ILE A 27 19.07 17.14 -1.53
N LEU A 28 19.44 17.31 -0.26
CA LEU A 28 19.16 16.34 0.79
C LEU A 28 17.65 16.17 1.04
N LEU A 29 16.88 17.27 1.02
CA LEU A 29 15.42 17.22 1.12
C LEU A 29 14.80 16.44 -0.05
N SER A 30 15.29 16.65 -1.28
CA SER A 30 14.84 15.88 -2.44
C SER A 30 15.17 14.38 -2.31
N LEU A 31 16.33 14.03 -1.76
CA LEU A 31 16.65 12.62 -1.48
C LEU A 31 15.73 12.01 -0.42
N ILE A 32 15.43 12.75 0.66
CA ILE A 32 14.50 12.30 1.70
C ILE A 32 13.10 12.08 1.12
N GLU A 33 12.63 12.98 0.25
CA GLU A 33 11.35 12.85 -0.45
C GLU A 33 11.28 11.54 -1.23
N VAL A 34 12.28 11.25 -2.06
CA VAL A 34 12.34 10.01 -2.86
C VAL A 34 12.33 8.79 -1.96
N ILE A 35 13.08 8.80 -0.86
CA ILE A 35 13.11 7.71 0.12
C ILE A 35 11.73 7.55 0.78
N ALA A 36 11.08 8.64 1.17
CA ALA A 36 9.76 8.62 1.79
C ALA A 36 8.69 8.05 0.85
N VAL A 37 8.65 8.51 -0.41
CA VAL A 37 7.75 7.99 -1.45
C VAL A 37 8.03 6.51 -1.70
N HIS A 38 9.29 6.10 -1.80
CA HIS A 38 9.66 4.70 -1.99
C HIS A 38 9.20 3.80 -0.81
N ILE A 39 9.35 4.27 0.43
CA ILE A 39 8.86 3.54 1.61
C ILE A 39 7.33 3.43 1.55
N LEU A 40 6.61 4.52 1.25
CA LEU A 40 5.14 4.51 1.15
C LEU A 40 4.65 3.55 0.08
N VAL A 41 5.27 3.56 -1.11
CA VAL A 41 4.93 2.62 -2.19
C VAL A 41 5.22 1.18 -1.76
N LYS A 42 6.38 0.91 -1.16
CA LYS A 42 6.72 -0.42 -0.64
C LYS A 42 5.72 -0.90 0.42
N MET A 43 5.24 0.00 1.27
CA MET A 43 4.21 -0.31 2.28
C MET A 43 2.86 -0.59 1.62
N SER A 44 2.44 0.22 0.63
CA SER A 44 1.20 -0.04 -0.12
C SER A 44 1.21 -1.42 -0.78
N HIS A 45 2.31 -1.78 -1.45
CA HIS A 45 2.46 -3.06 -2.14
C HIS A 45 2.45 -4.23 -1.16
N LYS A 46 3.04 -4.09 0.03
CA LYS A 46 2.98 -5.11 1.08
C LYS A 46 1.55 -5.33 1.56
N GLN A 47 0.79 -4.27 1.80
CA GLN A 47 -0.61 -4.37 2.23
C GLN A 47 -1.48 -5.00 1.13
N LEU A 48 -1.27 -4.61 -0.13
CA LEU A 48 -1.98 -5.21 -1.28
C LEU A 48 -1.69 -6.71 -1.42
N LEU A 49 -0.44 -7.13 -1.23
CA LEU A 49 -0.05 -8.53 -1.33
C LEU A 49 -0.67 -9.38 -0.21
N LEU A 50 -0.79 -8.83 1.00
CA LEU A 50 -1.48 -9.49 2.10
C LEU A 50 -2.99 -9.65 1.83
N ALA A 51 -3.62 -8.65 1.21
CA ALA A 51 -5.02 -8.75 0.78
C ALA A 51 -5.21 -9.84 -0.28
N ASN A 52 -4.42 -9.81 -1.35
CA ASN A 52 -4.56 -10.75 -2.47
C ASN A 52 -4.22 -12.22 -2.08
N LYS A 53 -3.25 -12.43 -1.17
CA LYS A 53 -2.93 -13.78 -0.68
C LYS A 53 -4.17 -14.46 -0.05
N ASN A 54 -4.98 -13.71 0.68
CA ASN A 54 -6.20 -14.22 1.28
C ASN A 54 -7.27 -14.51 0.23
N GLU A 55 -7.38 -13.67 -0.80
CA GLU A 55 -8.29 -13.90 -1.94
C GLU A 55 -7.95 -15.17 -2.72
N CYS A 56 -6.67 -15.42 -3.01
CA CYS A 56 -6.26 -16.61 -3.77
C CYS A 56 -6.58 -17.91 -3.01
N VAL A 57 -6.30 -17.95 -1.69
CA VAL A 57 -6.65 -19.08 -0.83
C VAL A 57 -8.18 -19.25 -0.76
N ARG A 58 -8.93 -18.15 -0.72
CA ARG A 58 -10.39 -18.15 -0.69
C ARG A 58 -10.99 -18.65 -2.01
N ALA A 59 -10.46 -18.22 -3.16
CA ALA A 59 -10.89 -18.67 -4.48
C ALA A 59 -10.65 -20.18 -4.66
N GLU A 60 -9.49 -20.67 -4.20
CA GLU A 60 -9.18 -22.10 -4.22
C GLU A 60 -10.12 -22.91 -3.32
N SER A 61 -10.43 -22.39 -2.13
CA SER A 61 -11.38 -23.05 -1.21
C SER A 61 -12.79 -23.18 -1.80
N ARG A 62 -13.28 -22.13 -2.49
CA ARG A 62 -14.57 -22.15 -3.21
C ARG A 62 -14.55 -23.14 -4.35
N TYR A 63 -13.50 -23.11 -5.16
CA TYR A 63 -13.33 -24.06 -6.27
C TYR A 63 -13.33 -25.53 -5.80
N ARG A 64 -12.65 -25.83 -4.68
CA ARG A 64 -12.66 -27.18 -4.09
C ARG A 64 -14.06 -27.59 -3.62
N ARG A 65 -14.80 -26.68 -2.97
CA ARG A 65 -16.19 -26.94 -2.53
C ARG A 65 -17.14 -27.14 -3.71
N GLU A 66 -17.06 -26.30 -4.74
CA GLU A 66 -17.85 -26.42 -5.97
C GLU A 66 -17.55 -27.73 -6.70
N LYS A 67 -16.28 -28.12 -6.80
CA LYS A 67 -15.88 -29.41 -7.39
C LYS A 67 -16.43 -30.61 -6.61
N GLN A 68 -16.53 -30.52 -5.29
CA GLN A 68 -17.15 -31.56 -4.46
C GLN A 68 -18.69 -31.56 -4.58
N ALA A 69 -19.33 -30.39 -4.63
CA ALA A 69 -20.76 -30.25 -4.84
C ALA A 69 -21.20 -30.77 -6.22
N ALA A 70 -20.44 -30.45 -7.27
CA ALA A 70 -20.67 -30.97 -8.62
C ALA A 70 -20.51 -32.49 -8.70
N LYS A 71 -19.59 -33.08 -7.93
CA LYS A 71 -19.45 -34.54 -7.82
C LYS A 71 -20.62 -35.19 -7.07
N ARG A 72 -21.11 -34.59 -5.99
CA ARG A 72 -22.30 -35.08 -5.24
C ARG A 72 -23.59 -34.94 -6.06
N GLY A 73 -23.75 -33.87 -6.84
CA GLY A 73 -24.89 -33.68 -7.74
C GLY A 73 -24.95 -34.70 -8.89
N ARG A 74 -23.80 -35.26 -9.29
CA ARG A 74 -23.73 -36.30 -10.34
C ARG A 74 -24.03 -37.71 -9.84
N SER A 75 -24.06 -37.95 -8.53
CA SER A 75 -24.36 -39.26 -7.92
C SER A 75 -25.84 -39.46 -7.56
N VAL A 76 -26.70 -38.45 -7.71
CA VAL A 76 -28.15 -38.60 -7.50
C VAL A 76 -28.79 -38.99 -8.84
N SER A 77 -28.66 -40.27 -9.19
CA SER A 77 -29.54 -40.90 -10.17
C SER A 77 -30.97 -40.90 -9.60
N PRO A 78 -32.01 -40.54 -10.36
CA PRO A 78 -33.38 -40.55 -9.88
C PRO A 78 -33.81 -42.01 -9.70
N ARG A 79 -33.81 -42.52 -8.46
CA ARG A 79 -34.44 -43.79 -8.13
C ARG A 79 -35.89 -43.49 -7.76
N THR A 80 -36.80 -44.03 -8.57
CA THR A 80 -38.26 -43.99 -8.41
C THR A 80 -38.72 -44.26 -6.97
N PRO A 81 -39.65 -43.46 -6.41
CA PRO A 81 -40.13 -43.69 -5.04
C PRO A 81 -41.17 -44.82 -5.06
N ILE A 82 -40.82 -45.96 -4.47
CA ILE A 82 -41.80 -46.97 -4.07
C ILE A 82 -42.28 -46.57 -2.67
N ALA A 83 -43.58 -46.29 -2.59
CA ALA A 83 -44.30 -46.05 -1.35
C ALA A 83 -44.15 -47.24 -0.40
N ASN A 84 -43.68 -47.02 0.82
CA ASN A 84 -44.30 -47.55 2.04
C ASN A 84 -43.58 -47.05 3.29
N GLY A 85 -44.40 -46.69 4.28
CA GLY A 85 -44.00 -45.91 5.44
C GLY A 85 -42.94 -46.55 6.32
N ARG A 86 -41.98 -45.74 6.73
CA ARG A 86 -41.57 -45.55 8.12
C ARG A 86 -40.75 -44.27 8.15
N MET A 87 -41.22 -43.32 8.95
CA MET A 87 -40.57 -42.05 9.23
C MET A 87 -39.23 -42.36 9.90
N PHE A 88 -38.18 -42.55 9.10
CA PHE A 88 -36.82 -42.64 9.61
C PHE A 88 -36.37 -41.21 9.87
N GLU A 89 -36.45 -40.88 11.15
CA GLU A 89 -36.08 -39.63 11.78
C GLU A 89 -34.80 -39.06 11.15
N MET A 90 -34.97 -37.87 10.60
CA MET A 90 -34.00 -37.04 9.89
C MET A 90 -32.95 -36.50 10.88
N LYS A 91 -32.17 -37.37 11.53
CA LYS A 91 -31.10 -37.01 12.49
C LYS A 91 -29.71 -36.86 11.86
N HIS A 92 -29.64 -36.63 10.55
CA HIS A 92 -28.38 -36.36 9.85
C HIS A 92 -28.37 -35.06 9.04
N PHE A 93 -29.41 -34.24 9.20
CA PHE A 93 -29.51 -32.95 8.51
C PHE A 93 -29.05 -31.75 9.37
N ASP A 94 -28.93 -31.92 10.69
CA ASP A 94 -28.53 -30.83 11.60
C ASP A 94 -27.01 -30.71 11.81
N GLN A 95 -26.23 -31.76 11.50
CA GLN A 95 -24.76 -31.71 11.66
C GLN A 95 -24.07 -30.97 10.49
N ASP A 96 -24.66 -31.00 9.29
CA ASP A 96 -24.10 -30.33 8.10
C ASP A 96 -24.54 -28.85 7.98
N LEU A 97 -25.58 -28.43 8.72
CA LEU A 97 -26.04 -27.04 8.78
C LEU A 97 -25.28 -26.19 9.83
N LEU A 98 -24.66 -26.83 10.82
CA LEU A 98 -23.79 -26.16 11.80
C LEU A 98 -22.40 -25.80 11.25
N CYS A 99 -22.06 -26.29 10.06
CA CYS A 99 -20.93 -25.78 9.27
C CYS A 99 -21.39 -24.68 8.28
N SER A 100 -22.54 -24.05 8.53
CA SER A 100 -22.91 -22.81 7.88
C SER A 100 -22.10 -21.65 8.47
N THR A 101 -21.00 -21.35 7.80
CA THR A 101 -20.74 -19.98 7.34
C THR A 101 -20.45 -18.90 8.39
N SER A 102 -19.92 -19.24 9.57
CA SER A 102 -19.27 -18.25 10.45
C SER A 102 -17.81 -17.95 10.05
N THR A 103 -17.55 -17.82 8.74
CA THR A 103 -16.26 -17.37 8.17
C THR A 103 -16.45 -16.20 7.20
N SER A 104 -17.56 -15.44 7.31
CA SER A 104 -18.00 -14.57 6.21
C SER A 104 -18.03 -13.07 6.48
N ASN A 105 -17.86 -12.61 7.73
CA ASN A 105 -17.86 -11.16 8.05
C ASN A 105 -16.50 -10.62 8.51
N TYR A 106 -15.74 -11.36 9.32
CA TYR A 106 -14.43 -10.87 9.78
C TYR A 106 -13.39 -10.89 8.66
N ASP A 107 -13.36 -11.93 7.84
CA ASP A 107 -12.39 -12.06 6.75
C ASP A 107 -12.63 -11.01 5.64
N THR A 108 -13.90 -10.66 5.38
CA THR A 108 -14.26 -9.60 4.43
C THR A 108 -13.90 -8.22 4.97
N LEU A 109 -14.13 -7.97 6.27
CA LEU A 109 -13.68 -6.73 6.95
C LEU A 109 -12.16 -6.58 6.93
N ILE A 110 -11.42 -7.66 7.19
CA ILE A 110 -9.95 -7.66 7.17
C ILE A 110 -9.42 -7.40 5.75
N ASN A 111 -10.03 -8.02 4.73
CA ASN A 111 -9.64 -7.80 3.34
C ASN A 111 -9.90 -6.35 2.89
N ASP A 112 -11.09 -5.82 3.18
CA ASP A 112 -11.45 -4.43 2.86
C ASP A 112 -10.56 -3.43 3.59
N TYR A 113 -10.20 -3.71 4.85
CA TYR A 113 -9.22 -2.94 5.59
C TYR A 113 -7.86 -2.89 4.88
N PHE A 114 -7.31 -4.03 4.45
CA PHE A 114 -6.01 -4.08 3.78
C PHE A 114 -6.01 -3.35 2.42
N HIS A 115 -7.07 -3.48 1.63
CA HIS A 115 -7.23 -2.74 0.38
C HIS A 115 -7.32 -1.23 0.62
N ARG A 116 -8.17 -0.81 1.56
CA ARG A 116 -8.33 0.61 1.92
C ARG A 116 -7.02 1.23 2.41
N TRP A 117 -6.24 0.50 3.21
CA TRP A 117 -4.93 0.98 3.67
C TRP A 117 -3.89 1.01 2.55
N SER A 118 -3.87 0.01 1.68
CA SER A 118 -3.03 0.01 0.47
C SER A 118 -3.30 1.25 -0.39
N ASP A 119 -4.57 1.52 -0.68
CA ASP A 119 -4.98 2.66 -1.49
C ASP A 119 -4.65 3.99 -0.80
N TYR A 120 -4.85 4.07 0.52
CA TYR A 120 -4.46 5.23 1.30
C TYR A 120 -2.97 5.53 1.19
N TYR A 121 -2.09 4.52 1.33
CA TYR A 121 -0.64 4.73 1.19
C TYR A 121 -0.25 5.11 -0.23
N SER A 122 -0.86 4.48 -1.25
CA SER A 122 -0.62 4.79 -2.66
C SER A 122 -1.01 6.24 -3.01
N ILE A 123 -2.22 6.66 -2.60
CA ILE A 123 -2.71 8.03 -2.79
C ILE A 123 -1.84 9.03 -2.03
N THR A 124 -1.45 8.70 -0.80
CA THR A 124 -0.57 9.56 0.01
C THR A 124 0.80 9.71 -0.65
N ALA A 125 1.39 8.63 -1.18
CA ALA A 125 2.66 8.70 -1.90
C ALA A 125 2.58 9.63 -3.12
N ALA A 126 1.51 9.53 -3.92
CA ALA A 126 1.27 10.39 -5.06
C ALA A 126 1.07 11.86 -4.66
N ARG A 127 0.37 12.11 -3.55
CA ARG A 127 0.19 13.48 -3.01
C ARG A 127 1.50 14.08 -2.53
N VAL A 128 2.35 13.30 -1.88
CA VAL A 128 3.66 13.75 -1.39
C VAL A 128 4.54 14.16 -2.57
N ASP A 129 4.68 13.30 -3.58
CA ASP A 129 5.43 13.61 -4.82
C ASP A 129 4.87 14.86 -5.52
N LEU A 130 3.55 14.96 -5.67
CA LEU A 130 2.93 16.14 -6.29
C LEU A 130 3.16 17.42 -5.46
N SER A 131 3.06 17.34 -4.14
CA SER A 131 3.31 18.48 -3.26
C SER A 131 4.76 18.92 -3.29
N ALA A 132 5.70 17.99 -3.30
CA ALA A 132 7.13 18.29 -3.27
C ALA A 132 7.59 18.94 -4.57
N ARG A 133 7.06 18.50 -5.72
CA ARG A 133 7.27 19.14 -7.03
C ARG A 133 6.88 20.62 -7.08
N ILE A 134 5.97 21.05 -6.21
CA ILE A 134 5.52 22.45 -6.13
C ILE A 134 6.28 23.18 -5.01
N ILE A 135 6.36 22.58 -3.83
CA ILE A 135 6.90 23.22 -2.62
C ILE A 135 8.42 23.39 -2.70
N LEU A 136 9.19 22.39 -3.14
CA LEU A 136 10.65 22.49 -3.21
C LEU A 136 11.12 23.64 -4.11
N PRO A 137 10.68 23.75 -5.38
CA PRO A 137 11.15 24.84 -6.25
C PRO A 137 10.67 26.21 -5.76
N LEU A 138 9.47 26.29 -5.19
CA LEU A 138 8.95 27.54 -4.64
C LEU A 138 9.75 27.98 -3.41
N ALA A 139 10.03 27.07 -2.49
CA ALA A 139 10.87 27.33 -1.32
C ALA A 139 12.30 27.70 -1.72
N TYR A 140 12.88 27.01 -2.70
CA TYR A 140 14.20 27.33 -3.23
C TYR A 140 14.22 28.75 -3.81
N GLY A 141 13.23 29.12 -4.63
CA GLY A 141 13.11 30.47 -5.17
C GLY A 141 13.03 31.57 -4.11
N ILE A 142 12.27 31.34 -3.03
CA ILE A 142 12.20 32.25 -1.89
C ILE A 142 13.58 32.40 -1.22
N VAL A 143 14.27 31.30 -0.96
CA VAL A 143 15.61 31.32 -0.35
C VAL A 143 16.62 32.03 -1.24
N VAL A 144 16.58 31.80 -2.56
CA VAL A 144 17.41 32.51 -3.54
C VAL A 144 17.16 34.02 -3.46
N LEU A 145 15.89 34.45 -3.49
CA LEU A 145 15.53 35.86 -3.40
C LEU A 145 16.04 36.50 -2.10
N ILE A 146 15.89 35.82 -0.98
CA ILE A 146 16.36 36.31 0.33
C ILE A 146 17.89 36.40 0.35
N TYR A 147 18.59 35.37 -0.13
CA TYR A 147 20.05 35.34 -0.17
C TYR A 147 20.61 36.50 -1.00
N PHE A 148 20.13 36.69 -2.23
CA PHE A 148 20.59 37.79 -3.07
C PHE A 148 20.21 39.16 -2.51
N SER A 149 19.00 39.31 -1.96
CA SER A 149 18.62 40.57 -1.31
C SER A 149 19.54 40.90 -0.14
N PHE A 150 19.93 39.90 0.66
CA PHE A 150 20.82 40.12 1.78
C PHE A 150 22.23 40.53 1.34
N TYR A 151 22.85 39.80 0.39
CA TYR A 151 24.23 40.05 -0.02
C TYR A 151 24.41 41.17 -1.06
N LEU A 152 23.35 41.64 -1.72
CA LEU A 152 23.42 42.77 -2.65
C LEU A 152 23.11 44.11 -1.97
N PHE A 153 22.27 44.12 -0.93
CA PHE A 153 21.86 45.36 -0.24
C PHE A 153 22.56 45.61 1.10
N LEU A 154 23.20 44.59 1.69
CA LEU A 154 23.96 44.69 2.94
C LEU A 154 25.47 44.54 2.69
#